data_AF-A0A7V3D4Y3-F1
#
_entry.id   AF-A0A7V3D4Y3-F1
#
_cell.length_a   1.000
_cell.length_b   1.000
_cell.length_c   1.000
_cell.angle_alpha   90.00
_cell.angle_beta   90.00
_cell.angle_gamma   90.00
#
_symmetry.space_group_name_H-M   'P 1'
#
loop_
_entity.id
_entity.type
_entity.pdbx_description
1 polymer ?
#
loop_
_entity_poly.entity_id
_entity_poly.type
_entity_poly.pdbx_seq_one_letter_code
_entity_poly.pdbx_strand_id
1 'polypeptide(L)'
;MKPKTMILLVVAVGCGLAASYMTSKLLAERRQARVEEKLPILVAKQKVPKFTVLKEPEKYFERKMRSKADLPTEYFSEFKDIKDKKLNKDINKDVHISKSDVIDRGQTLTGLDIPEGKGAI
;
A
#
# COMPACT_ATOMS: atom_id res chain seq x y z
N MET A 1 17.74 34.31 -49.72
CA MET A 1 17.57 32.84 -49.72
C MET A 1 16.24 32.52 -50.38
N LYS A 2 16.20 31.56 -51.32
CA LYS A 2 15.01 31.32 -52.16
C LYS A 2 13.83 30.91 -51.25
N PRO A 3 12.62 31.48 -51.43
CA PRO A 3 11.47 31.21 -50.56
C PRO A 3 11.14 29.71 -50.44
N LYS A 4 11.45 28.93 -51.48
CA LYS A 4 11.34 27.46 -51.50
C LYS A 4 12.18 26.77 -50.41
N THR A 5 13.36 27.30 -50.11
CA THR A 5 14.26 26.76 -49.07
C THR A 5 13.78 27.12 -47.65
N MET A 6 13.15 28.29 -47.51
CA MET A 6 12.62 28.78 -46.22
C MET A 6 11.37 27.98 -45.81
N ILE A 7 10.46 27.71 -46.75
CA ILE A 7 9.26 26.90 -46.53
C ILE A 7 9.64 25.45 -46.16
N LEU A 8 10.62 24.86 -46.85
CA LEU A 8 11.05 23.48 -46.57
C LEU A 8 11.62 23.34 -45.15
N LEU A 9 12.35 24.37 -44.68
CA LEU A 9 12.94 24.40 -43.35
C LEU A 9 11.85 24.49 -42.26
N VAL A 10 10.81 25.31 -42.47
CA VAL A 10 9.68 25.42 -41.53
C VAL A 10 8.90 24.09 -41.44
N VAL A 11 8.66 23.42 -42.56
CA VAL A 11 7.97 22.12 -42.57
C VAL A 11 8.81 21.04 -41.85
N ALA A 12 10.12 21.02 -42.08
CA ALA A 12 11.02 20.08 -41.39
C ALA A 12 11.01 20.28 -39.87
N VAL A 13 11.07 21.53 -39.42
CA VAL A 13 11.03 21.87 -37.99
C VAL A 13 9.64 21.57 -37.40
N GLY A 14 8.57 21.92 -38.10
CA GLY A 14 7.19 21.65 -37.66
C GLY A 14 6.87 20.16 -37.54
N CYS A 15 7.31 19.34 -38.49
CA CYS A 15 7.12 17.89 -38.44
C CYS A 15 7.92 17.24 -37.29
N GLY A 16 9.16 17.69 -37.06
CA GLY A 16 10.00 17.22 -35.94
C GLY A 16 9.43 17.56 -34.56
N LEU A 17 8.88 18.77 -34.40
CA LEU A 17 8.24 19.21 -33.15
C LEU A 17 6.93 18.45 -32.90
N ALA A 18 6.09 18.25 -33.93
CA ALA A 18 4.85 17.49 -33.80
C ALA A 18 5.11 16.02 -33.39
N ALA A 19 6.09 15.37 -34.03
CA ALA A 19 6.48 14.00 -33.67
C ALA A 19 7.06 13.90 -32.25
N SER A 20 7.91 14.86 -31.86
CA SER A 20 8.47 14.91 -30.50
C SER A 20 7.39 15.17 -29.43
N TYR A 21 6.39 15.98 -29.74
CA TYR A 21 5.27 16.25 -28.83
C TYR A 21 4.38 15.01 -28.64
N MET A 22 4.04 14.29 -29.72
CA MET A 22 3.29 13.03 -29.61
C MET A 22 4.07 11.95 -28.88
N THR A 23 5.38 11.85 -29.11
CA THR A 23 6.25 10.89 -28.41
C THR A 23 6.33 11.25 -26.93
N SER A 24 6.45 12.53 -26.58
CA SER A 24 6.45 12.99 -25.18
C SER A 24 5.13 12.70 -24.48
N LYS A 25 4.00 12.88 -25.17
CA LYS A 25 2.67 12.49 -24.66
C LYS A 25 2.55 10.99 -24.45
N LEU A 26 2.93 10.17 -25.44
CA LEU A 26 2.90 8.72 -25.33
C LEU A 26 3.86 8.20 -24.25
N LEU A 27 5.02 8.83 -24.08
CA LEU A 27 5.98 8.48 -23.05
C LEU A 27 5.49 8.91 -21.66
N ALA A 28 4.81 10.05 -21.54
CA ALA A 28 4.16 10.49 -20.32
C ALA A 28 2.96 9.60 -19.94
N GLU A 29 2.13 9.20 -20.91
CA GLU A 29 1.02 8.24 -20.70
C GLU A 29 1.55 6.84 -20.35
N ARG A 30 2.61 6.36 -21.02
CA ARG A 30 3.32 5.12 -20.63
C ARG A 30 3.95 5.23 -19.25
N ARG A 31 4.48 6.39 -18.87
CA ARG A 31 5.05 6.66 -17.53
C ARG A 31 3.95 6.74 -16.47
N GLN A 32 2.76 7.22 -16.81
CA GLN A 32 1.56 7.20 -15.97
C GLN A 32 0.97 5.78 -15.82
N ALA A 33 0.92 4.99 -16.89
CA ALA A 33 0.56 3.57 -16.82
C ALA A 33 1.59 2.73 -16.04
N ARG A 34 2.82 3.24 -15.91
CA ARG A 34 3.91 2.69 -15.08
C ARG A 34 4.09 3.47 -13.77
N VAL A 35 3.14 4.32 -13.39
CA VAL A 35 3.01 4.72 -11.98
C VAL A 35 2.55 3.44 -11.31
N GLU A 36 3.54 2.69 -10.81
CA GLU A 36 3.34 1.55 -9.92
C GLU A 36 2.16 1.90 -9.02
N GLU A 37 1.14 1.04 -9.00
CA GLU A 37 0.00 1.20 -8.12
C GLU A 37 0.54 1.20 -6.69
N LYS A 38 0.87 2.40 -6.20
CA LYS A 38 1.42 2.61 -4.87
C LYS A 38 0.23 2.52 -3.94
N LEU A 39 0.12 1.40 -3.25
CA LEU A 39 -0.96 1.18 -2.32
C LEU A 39 -0.52 1.70 -0.94
N PRO A 40 -1.43 2.40 -0.22
CA PRO A 40 -1.16 2.83 1.14
C PRO A 40 -1.17 1.61 2.06
N ILE A 41 -0.04 1.32 2.70
CA ILE A 41 0.07 0.27 3.72
C ILE A 41 0.24 0.90 5.09
N LEU A 42 -0.36 0.30 6.11
CA LEU A 42 -0.11 0.65 7.49
C LEU A 42 1.19 0.04 8.01
N VAL A 43 2.10 0.92 8.45
CA VAL A 43 3.42 0.58 8.99
C VAL A 43 3.55 1.14 10.40
N ALA A 44 4.17 0.40 11.32
CA ALA A 44 4.33 0.83 12.70
C ALA A 44 5.39 1.94 12.84
N LYS A 45 5.01 3.06 13.45
CA LYS A 45 5.92 4.19 13.79
C LYS A 45 6.86 3.84 14.94
N GLN A 46 6.41 2.97 15.83
CA GLN A 46 7.09 2.60 17.07
C GLN A 46 6.84 1.13 17.39
N LYS A 47 7.68 0.56 18.27
CA LYS A 47 7.47 -0.81 18.75
C LYS A 47 6.15 -0.89 19.52
N VAL A 48 5.25 -1.76 19.09
CA VAL A 48 3.98 -2.02 19.77
C VAL A 48 4.07 -3.37 20.47
N PRO A 49 3.92 -3.42 21.82
CA PRO A 49 4.04 -4.67 22.53
C PRO A 49 2.89 -5.63 22.23
N LYS A 50 3.15 -6.94 22.35
CA LYS A 50 2.13 -7.98 22.26
C LYS A 50 0.97 -7.72 23.24
N PHE A 51 -0.23 -8.17 22.88
CA PHE A 51 -1.46 -7.99 23.66
C PHE A 51 -1.93 -6.55 23.86
N THR A 52 -1.34 -5.57 23.17
CA THR A 52 -1.80 -4.18 23.19
C THR A 52 -3.12 -4.07 22.43
N VAL A 53 -4.08 -3.35 23.03
CA VAL A 53 -5.35 -3.01 22.40
C VAL A 53 -5.19 -1.71 21.63
N LEU A 54 -5.41 -1.76 20.32
CA LEU A 54 -5.27 -0.61 19.42
C LEU A 54 -6.52 0.28 19.47
N LYS A 55 -6.67 1.04 20.57
CA LYS A 55 -7.74 2.05 20.70
C LYS A 55 -7.54 3.23 19.76
N GLU A 56 -6.29 3.66 19.61
CA GLU A 56 -5.89 4.82 18.80
C GLU A 56 -4.78 4.39 17.81
N PRO A 57 -5.16 3.73 16.70
CA PRO A 57 -4.20 3.19 15.75
C PRO A 57 -3.30 4.24 15.09
N GLU A 58 -3.74 5.49 14.99
CA GLU A 58 -2.97 6.61 14.39
C GLU A 58 -1.70 7.00 15.17
N LYS A 59 -1.67 6.69 16.48
CA LYS A 59 -0.49 6.91 17.34
C LYS A 59 0.61 5.89 17.08
N TYR A 60 0.22 4.66 16.71
CA TYR A 60 1.14 3.54 16.55
C TYR A 60 1.52 3.28 15.08
N PHE A 61 0.65 3.65 14.14
CA PHE A 61 0.82 3.34 12.72
C PHE A 61 0.80 4.60 11.85
N GLU A 62 1.50 4.54 10.72
CA GLU A 62 1.48 5.51 9.62
C GLU A 62 1.09 4.84 8.31
N ARG A 63 0.50 5.63 7.40
CA ARG A 63 0.27 5.21 6.01
C ARG A 63 1.54 5.47 5.20
N LYS A 64 2.16 4.40 4.71
CA LYS A 64 3.33 4.47 3.83
C LYS A 64 2.95 3.94 2.46
N MET A 65 3.24 4.72 1.42
CA MET A 65 2.98 4.32 0.04
C MET A 65 4.06 3.33 -0.42
N ARG A 66 3.67 2.09 -0.71
CA ARG A 66 4.56 1.02 -1.20
C ARG A 66 4.09 0.53 -2.57
N SER A 67 5.04 0.19 -3.44
CA SER A 67 4.77 -0.27 -4.79
C SER A 67 4.16 -1.68 -4.79
N LYS A 68 3.25 -1.98 -5.73
CA LYS A 68 2.56 -3.28 -5.87
C LYS A 68 3.46 -4.53 -5.79
N ALA A 69 4.70 -4.40 -6.27
CA ALA A 69 5.69 -5.48 -6.27
C ALA A 69 6.29 -5.79 -4.88
N ASP A 70 6.16 -4.88 -3.92
CA ASP A 70 6.76 -4.96 -2.59
C ASP A 70 5.69 -4.99 -1.48
N LEU A 71 4.44 -5.33 -1.87
CA LEU A 71 3.36 -5.53 -0.91
C LEU A 71 3.46 -6.90 -0.26
N PRO A 72 3.36 -6.97 1.07
CA PRO A 72 3.16 -8.23 1.77
C PRO A 72 1.86 -8.91 1.32
N THR A 73 1.81 -10.24 1.43
CA THR A 73 0.61 -11.03 1.08
C THR A 73 -0.64 -10.61 1.88
N GLU A 74 -0.44 -10.12 3.11
CA GLU A 74 -1.51 -9.62 3.98
C GLU A 74 -1.12 -8.26 4.57
N TYR A 75 -1.95 -7.24 4.33
CA TYR A 75 -1.74 -5.89 4.86
C TYR A 75 -3.07 -5.19 5.12
N PHE A 76 -3.04 -4.18 5.99
CA PHE A 76 -4.16 -3.27 6.21
C PHE A 76 -3.89 -1.90 5.55
N SER A 77 -4.91 -1.35 4.92
CA SER A 77 -4.87 -0.04 4.26
C SER A 77 -5.53 1.07 5.11
N GLU A 78 -6.50 0.70 5.95
CA GLU A 78 -7.29 1.63 6.74
C GLU A 78 -7.11 1.46 8.24
N PHE A 79 -7.01 2.59 8.96
CA PHE A 79 -6.93 2.60 10.42
C PHE A 79 -8.19 2.05 11.09
N LYS A 80 -9.33 2.08 10.39
CA LYS A 80 -10.61 1.55 10.90
C LYS A 80 -10.56 0.04 11.09
N ASP A 81 -9.86 -0.67 10.21
CA ASP A 81 -9.79 -2.14 10.22
C ASP A 81 -8.94 -2.68 11.38
N ILE A 82 -8.07 -1.86 11.96
CA ILE A 82 -7.22 -2.22 13.08
C ILE A 82 -7.68 -1.62 14.41
N LYS A 83 -8.69 -0.73 14.37
CA LYS A 83 -9.24 -0.09 15.56
C LYS A 83 -9.96 -1.13 16.42
N ASP A 84 -9.79 -1.04 17.73
CA ASP A 84 -10.36 -1.95 18.74
C ASP A 84 -9.87 -3.40 18.69
N LYS A 85 -8.92 -3.70 17.80
CA LYS A 85 -8.30 -5.03 17.72
C LYS A 85 -7.11 -5.16 18.68
N LYS A 86 -6.81 -6.40 19.07
CA LYS A 86 -5.71 -6.73 19.99
C LYS A 86 -4.56 -7.33 19.20
N LEU A 87 -3.34 -6.88 19.44
CA LEU A 87 -2.16 -7.50 18.83
C LEU A 87 -1.86 -8.86 19.48
N ASN A 88 -1.58 -9.87 18.66
CA ASN A 88 -1.15 -11.18 19.09
C ASN A 88 0.37 -11.24 19.32
N LYS A 89 1.12 -10.55 18.46
CA LYS A 89 2.59 -10.50 18.46
C LYS A 89 3.09 -9.07 18.70
N ASP A 90 4.34 -8.94 19.11
CA ASP A 90 5.01 -7.65 19.16
C ASP A 90 5.40 -7.20 17.75
N ILE A 91 5.05 -5.96 17.42
CA ILE A 91 5.36 -5.35 16.12
C ILE A 91 6.52 -4.38 16.33
N ASN A 92 7.61 -4.57 15.61
CA ASN A 92 8.75 -3.64 15.65
C ASN A 92 8.47 -2.40 14.79
N LYS A 93 9.26 -1.34 15.02
CA LYS A 93 9.22 -0.12 14.20
C LYS A 93 9.51 -0.46 12.72
N ASP A 94 8.83 0.24 11.81
CA ASP A 94 8.89 0.06 10.36
C ASP A 94 8.33 -1.29 9.83
N VAL A 95 7.70 -2.10 10.69
CA VAL A 95 7.05 -3.35 10.30
C VAL A 95 5.58 -3.09 9.92
N HIS A 96 5.10 -3.77 8.89
CA HIS A 96 3.69 -3.72 8.45
C HIS A 96 2.82 -4.60 9.34
N ILE A 97 1.53 -4.28 9.41
CA ILE A 97 0.54 -5.08 10.15
C ILE A 97 -0.23 -6.00 9.20
N SER A 98 -0.23 -7.29 9.48
CA SER A 98 -1.00 -8.32 8.76
C SER A 98 -2.18 -8.81 9.60
N LYS A 99 -3.11 -9.55 8.97
CA LYS A 99 -4.26 -10.14 9.67
C LYS A 99 -3.80 -11.15 10.73
N SER A 100 -2.73 -11.88 10.46
CA SER A 100 -2.14 -12.84 11.41
C SER A 100 -1.59 -12.23 12.70
N ASP A 101 -1.27 -10.95 12.71
CA ASP A 101 -0.75 -10.25 13.89
C ASP A 101 -1.85 -9.70 14.80
N VAL A 102 -3.11 -9.77 14.37
CA VAL A 102 -4.25 -9.11 15.02
C VAL A 102 -5.33 -10.12 15.38
N ILE A 103 -5.81 -10.07 16.62
CA ILE A 103 -6.94 -10.85 17.11
C ILE A 103 -8.15 -9.93 17.18
N ASP A 104 -9.23 -10.33 16.51
CA ASP A 104 -10.52 -9.66 16.64
C ASP A 104 -11.12 -9.94 18.02
N ARG A 105 -11.61 -8.89 18.67
CA ARG A 105 -12.16 -8.97 20.04
C ARG A 105 -13.42 -9.84 20.14
N GLY A 106 -14.00 -10.23 18.99
CA GLY A 106 -15.14 -11.14 18.86
C GLY A 106 -14.80 -12.57 18.42
N GLN A 107 -13.56 -12.85 18.04
CA GLN A 107 -13.06 -14.23 17.96
C GLN A 107 -12.47 -14.58 19.32
N THR A 108 -13.36 -14.97 20.22
CA THR A 108 -13.16 -16.15 21.08
C THR A 108 -12.05 -17.03 20.48
N LEU A 109 -10.94 -17.29 21.16
CA LEU A 109 -10.77 -18.47 22.04
C LEU A 109 -11.52 -19.76 21.60
N THR A 110 -11.90 -19.92 20.33
CA THR A 110 -12.40 -21.17 19.70
C THR A 110 -11.26 -22.16 19.43
N GLY A 111 -10.28 -22.19 20.33
CA GLY A 111 -9.19 -23.17 20.34
C GLY A 111 -8.99 -23.82 21.70
N LEU A 112 -9.74 -23.41 22.72
CA LEU A 112 -9.98 -24.30 23.86
C LEU A 112 -11.26 -25.06 23.53
N ASP A 113 -11.11 -26.15 22.77
CA ASP A 113 -11.95 -27.33 22.93
C ASP A 113 -11.95 -27.66 24.43
N ILE A 114 -12.90 -27.12 25.17
CA ILE A 114 -13.28 -27.67 26.46
C ILE A 114 -14.21 -28.81 26.06
N PRO A 115 -13.77 -30.08 26.06
CA PRO A 115 -14.69 -31.18 25.82
C PRO A 115 -15.81 -31.11 26.86
N GLU A 116 -17.04 -30.94 26.38
CA GLU A 116 -18.23 -31.11 27.22
C GLU A 116 -18.24 -32.55 27.74
N GLY A 117 -18.11 -32.70 29.06
CA GLY A 117 -18.46 -33.94 29.76
C GLY A 117 -17.30 -34.85 30.14
N LYS A 118 -16.76 -34.62 31.33
CA LYS A 118 -16.71 -35.65 32.38
C LYS A 118 -16.66 -34.97 33.74
N GLY A 119 -17.85 -34.76 34.31
CA GLY A 119 -17.97 -34.70 35.76
C GLY A 119 -17.29 -35.94 36.32
N ALA A 120 -16.28 -35.72 37.16
CA ALA A 120 -15.73 -36.78 37.98
C ALA A 120 -16.88 -37.40 38.79
N ILE A 121 -16.86 -38.73 38.81
CA ILE A 121 -17.55 -39.64 39.73
C ILE A 121 -17.80 -39.06 41.14
#